data_AF-A0A1G8SZL2-F1
#
_entry.id   AF-A0A1G8SZL2-F1
#
_cell.length_a   1.000
_cell.length_b   1.000
_cell.length_c   1.000
_cell.angle_alpha   90.00
_cell.angle_beta   90.00
_cell.angle_gamma   90.00
#
_symmetry.space_group_name_H-M   'P 1'
#
loop_
_entity.id
_entity.type
_entity.pdbx_description
1 polymer ?
#
loop_
_entity_poly.entity_id
_entity_poly.type
_entity_poly.pdbx_seq_one_letter_code
_entity_poly.pdbx_strand_id
1 'polypeptide(L)' 'MKEIHRCIIQVDKNGRISLPEEIAKNIHSNLLDFEVNGYKLSAKEPELDYIFIMG' A
#
# COMPACT_ATOMS: atom_id res chain seq x y z
N MET A 1 4.85 -19.48 -6.84
CA MET A 1 5.14 -18.31 -7.69
C MET A 1 4.28 -17.16 -7.19
N LYS A 2 4.84 -15.98 -6.90
CA LYS A 2 4.01 -14.78 -6.62
C LYS A 2 3.53 -14.24 -7.96
N GLU A 3 2.22 -14.20 -8.16
CA GLU A 3 1.61 -13.62 -9.35
C GLU A 3 1.82 -12.09 -9.31
N ILE A 4 2.43 -11.54 -10.36
CA ILE A 4 2.68 -10.10 -10.47
C ILE A 4 1.59 -9.52 -11.37
N HIS A 5 0.58 -8.92 -10.76
CA HIS A 5 -0.44 -8.17 -11.49
C HIS A 5 0.12 -6.83 -11.96
N ARG A 6 0.18 -6.63 -13.27
CA ARG A 6 0.59 -5.36 -13.89
C ARG A 6 -0.66 -4.64 -14.40
N CYS A 7 -1.00 -3.53 -13.76
CA CYS A 7 -2.09 -2.64 -14.17
C CYS A 7 -1.53 -1.24 -14.42
N ILE A 8 -2.02 -0.57 -15.48
CA ILE A 8 -1.78 0.86 -15.69
C ILE A 8 -2.95 1.58 -15.02
N ILE A 9 -2.69 2.32 -13.95
CA ILE A 9 -3.73 3.03 -13.21
C ILE A 9 -3.64 4.52 -13.53
N GLN A 10 -4.76 5.12 -13.95
CA GLN A 10 -4.84 6.57 -14.11
C GLN A 10 -4.84 7.25 -12.74
N VAL A 11 -4.07 8.32 -12.67
CA VAL A 11 -4.02 9.22 -11.51
C VAL A 11 -5.04 10.33 -11.73
N ASP A 12 -5.89 10.59 -10.73
CA ASP A 12 -6.88 11.67 -10.81
C ASP A 12 -6.23 13.06 -10.68
N LYS A 13 -7.03 14.12 -10.83
CA LYS A 13 -6.58 15.52 -10.71
C LYS A 13 -5.98 15.89 -9.35
N ASN A 14 -6.21 15.08 -8.32
CA ASN A 14 -5.70 15.27 -6.97
C ASN A 14 -4.52 14.35 -6.66
N GLY A 15 -3.98 13.62 -7.65
CA GLY A 15 -2.89 12.69 -7.42
C GLY A 15 -3.32 11.34 -6.86
N ARG A 16 -4.61 10.98 -6.87
CA ARG A 16 -5.13 9.74 -6.28
C ARG A 16 -5.12 8.60 -7.30
N ILE A 17 -4.85 7.40 -6.80
CA ILE A 17 -4.85 6.16 -7.57
C ILE A 17 -6.04 5.32 -7.10
N SER A 18 -6.89 4.88 -8.03
CA SER A 18 -7.97 3.95 -7.72
C SER A 18 -7.45 2.52 -7.78
N LEU A 19 -7.43 1.83 -6.65
CA LEU A 19 -7.04 0.43 -6.59
C LEU A 19 -8.19 -0.47 -7.12
N PRO A 20 -7.87 -1.51 -7.90
CA PRO A 20 -8.82 -2.59 -8.17
C PRO A 20 -9.29 -3.24 -6.87
N GLU A 21 -10.54 -3.68 -6.83
CA GLU A 21 -11.15 -4.35 -5.66
C GLU A 21 -10.30 -5.54 -5.16
N GLU A 22 -9.72 -6.30 -6.09
CA GLU A 22 -8.87 -7.43 -5.78
C GLU A 22 -7.59 -7.06 -5.00
N ILE A 23 -7.07 -5.85 -5.19
CA ILE A 23 -5.95 -5.34 -4.42
C ILE A 23 -6.45 -4.78 -3.09
N ALA A 24 -7.52 -3.97 -3.16
CA ALA A 24 -8.10 -3.30 -1.99
C ALA A 24 -8.54 -4.28 -0.89
N LYS A 25 -9.05 -5.47 -1.25
CA LYS A 25 -9.47 -6.50 -0.28
C LYS A 25 -8.34 -7.05 0.60
N ASN A 26 -7.09 -6.85 0.20
CA ASN A 26 -5.92 -7.28 0.99
C ASN A 26 -5.40 -6.18 1.93
N ILE A 27 -6.06 -5.01 1.97
CA ILE A 27 -5.75 -3.91 2.88
C ILE A 27 -6.76 -3.96 4.02
N HIS A 28 -6.33 -4.30 5.22
CA HIS A 28 -7.21 -4.54 6.35
C HIS A 28 -7.41 -3.30 7.22
N SER A 29 -6.34 -2.52 7.40
CA SER A 29 -6.30 -1.35 8.28
C SER A 29 -6.90 -0.08 7.67
N ASN A 30 -7.21 -0.09 6.37
CA ASN A 30 -7.42 1.10 5.54
C ASN A 30 -6.23 2.08 5.54
N LEU A 31 -5.08 1.66 6.07
CA LEU A 31 -3.85 2.44 6.15
C LEU A 31 -2.77 1.76 5.33
N LEU A 32 -1.94 2.57 4.70
CA LEU A 32 -0.76 2.11 3.97
C LEU A 32 0.40 3.04 4.28
N ASP A 33 1.53 2.45 4.62
CA ASP A 33 2.82 3.13 4.62
C ASP A 33 3.37 3.17 3.20
N PHE A 34 3.96 4.31 2.84
CA PHE A 34 4.54 4.54 1.52
C PHE A 34 6.05 4.72 1.64
N GLU A 35 6.79 4.03 0.78
CA GLU A 35 8.23 4.20 0.60
C GLU A 35 8.50 4.59 -0.85
N VAL A 36 9.31 5.63 -1.06
CA VAL A 36 9.81 5.99 -2.39
C VAL A 36 11.24 5.52 -2.51
N ASN A 37 11.48 4.58 -3.41
CA ASN A 37 12.82 4.08 -3.74
C ASN A 37 13.13 4.33 -5.21
N GLY A 38 13.95 5.36 -5.47
CA GLY A 38 14.19 5.89 -6.81
C GLY A 38 12.90 6.41 -7.44
N TYR A 39 12.50 5.83 -8.57
CA TYR A 39 11.27 6.18 -9.30
C TYR A 39 10.12 5.19 -9.03
N LYS A 40 10.20 4.41 -7.94
CA LYS A 40 9.19 3.43 -7.55
C LYS A 40 8.56 3.83 -6.23
N LEU A 41 7.23 3.84 -6.20
CA LEU A 41 6.44 3.95 -4.98
C LEU A 41 6.06 2.54 -4.53
N SER A 42 6.50 2.16 -3.33
CA SER A 42 6.12 0.94 -2.65
C SER A 42 5.10 1.28 -1.57
N ALA A 43 4.05 0.46 -1.44
CA ALA A 43 3.05 0.60 -0.40
C ALA A 43 2.90 -0.74 0.34
N LYS A 44 2.83 -0.69 1.68
CA LYS A 44 2.60 -1.85 2.55
C LYS A 44 1.65 -1.47 3.68
N GLU A 45 0.98 -2.46 4.28
CA GLU A 45 0.28 -2.20 5.54
C GLU A 45 1.29 -1.78 6.62
N PRO A 46 0.90 -0.87 7.52
CA PRO A 46 1.77 -0.48 8.63
C PRO A 46 2.05 -1.70 9.50
N GLU A 47 3.33 -1.86 9.86
CA GLU A 47 3.70 -2.83 10.89
C GLU A 47 3.19 -2.30 12.23
N LEU A 48 2.60 -3.18 13.04
CA LEU A 48 2.25 -2.81 14.41
C LEU A 48 3.57 -2.50 15.14
N ASP A 49 3.81 -1.23 15.44
CA ASP A 49 4.79 -0.81 16.42
C ASP A 49 4.33 -1.34 17.77
N TYR A 50 4.68 -2.60 18.08
CA TYR A 50 4.58 -3.14 19.43
C TYR A 50 5.60 -2.40 20.29
N ILE A 51 5.22 -1.21 20.76
CA ILE A 51 5.89 -0.57 21.89
C ILE A 51 5.59 -1.47 23.08
N PHE A 52 6.52 -2.39 23.38
CA PHE A 52 6.49 -3.14 24.63
C PHE A 52 6.62 -2.13 25.77
N ILE A 53 5.49 -1.72 26.34
CA ILE A 53 5.46 -1.00 27.60
C ILE A 53 5.78 -2.05 28.67
N MET A 54 7.07 -2.25 28.94
CA MET A 54 7.51 -3.04 30.09
C MET A 54 7.13 -2.24 31.34
N GLY A 55 6.11 -2.73 32.06
CA GLY A 55 5.72 -2.25 33.39
C GLY A 55 6.59 -2.84 34.49
#